data_AF-A0A2U1L703-F1
#
_entry.id   AF-A0A2U1L703-F1
#
_cell.length_a   1.000
_cell.length_b   1.000
_cell.length_c   1.000
_cell.angle_alpha   90.00
_cell.angle_beta   90.00
_cell.angle_gamma   90.00
#
_symmetry.space_group_name_H-M   'P 1'
#
loop_
_entity.id
_entity.type
_entity.pdbx_description
1 polymer ?
#
loop_
_entity_poly.entity_id
_entity_poly.type
_entity_poly.pdbx_seq_one_letter_code
_entity_poly.pdbx_strand_id
1 'polypeptide(L)'
;MLSEKEEKIAAQEGEVNELMEPIWVKNLRKLLMLSAECRLPLETIDFVHAELGLPSDYKESLIPKFLDFCMGLNWEFWIRRLRLLQSAREERYMKERTLDTSGNVNGHNSKDENFSGPFAFHLKFPAGFRPNMSYLQELEKWQKMEFPSPYLNAKRFEVSDPKARKRVVGVLHELLSLTKEKRLTSAQLDVSHSELRLPARLCCA
;
A
#
# COMPACT_ATOMS: atom_id res chain seq x y z
N MET A 1 34.79 9.38 23.73
CA MET A 1 33.77 10.27 24.30
C MET A 1 33.04 10.88 23.13
N LEU A 2 31.74 10.65 23.03
CA LEU A 2 30.91 11.34 22.05
C LEU A 2 30.87 12.83 22.43
N SER A 3 30.81 13.70 21.43
CA SER A 3 30.58 15.12 21.64
C SER A 3 29.23 15.32 22.32
N GLU A 4 29.09 16.34 23.17
CA GLU A 4 27.82 16.74 23.80
C GLU A 4 26.67 16.91 22.77
N LYS A 5 27.01 17.25 21.51
CA LYS A 5 26.07 17.30 20.39
C LYS A 5 25.59 15.92 19.94
N GLU A 6 26.48 14.94 19.91
CA GLU A 6 26.17 13.57 19.49
C GLU A 6 25.29 12.86 20.53
N GLU A 7 25.54 13.08 21.83
CA GLU A 7 24.69 12.57 22.90
C GLU A 7 23.27 13.18 22.84
N LYS A 8 23.19 14.48 22.57
CA LYS A 8 21.89 15.17 22.41
C LYS A 8 21.11 14.65 21.21
N ILE A 9 21.78 14.40 20.09
CA ILE A 9 21.14 13.84 18.88
C ILE A 9 20.67 12.42 19.15
N ALA A 10 21.48 11.58 19.80
CA ALA A 10 21.11 10.21 20.13
C ALA A 10 19.88 10.14 21.06
N ALA A 11 19.78 11.03 22.05
CA ALA A 11 18.61 11.11 22.91
C ALA A 11 17.33 11.51 22.13
N GLN A 12 17.45 12.51 21.24
CA GLN A 12 16.33 12.93 20.38
C GLN A 12 15.90 11.85 19.40
N GLU A 13 16.85 11.09 18.84
CA GLU A 13 16.56 9.96 17.96
C GLU A 13 15.81 8.85 18.71
N GLY A 14 16.20 8.57 19.96
CA GLY A 14 15.47 7.65 20.83
C GLY A 14 14.01 8.04 21.05
N GLU A 15 13.74 9.30 21.42
CA GLU A 15 12.38 9.80 21.62
C GLU A 15 11.54 9.73 20.33
N VAL A 16 12.12 10.09 19.19
CA VAL A 16 11.43 9.99 17.89
C VAL A 16 11.13 8.55 17.53
N ASN A 17 12.05 7.62 17.79
CA ASN A 17 11.85 6.21 17.48
C ASN A 17 10.68 5.62 18.29
N GLU A 18 10.56 5.97 19.57
CA GLU A 18 9.41 5.56 20.40
C GLU A 18 8.08 6.10 19.86
N LEU A 19 8.06 7.37 19.43
CA LEU A 19 6.87 7.99 18.84
C LEU A 19 6.49 7.40 17.47
N MET A 20 7.49 6.97 16.69
CA MET A 20 7.30 6.44 15.33
C MET A 20 7.00 4.94 15.30
N GLU A 21 7.38 4.20 16.35
CA GLU A 21 7.19 2.75 16.44
C GLU A 21 5.76 2.29 16.09
N PRO A 22 4.67 2.89 16.61
CA PRO A 22 3.32 2.47 16.26
C PRO A 22 2.99 2.63 14.77
N ILE A 23 3.57 3.64 14.12
CA ILE A 23 3.42 3.90 12.69
C ILE A 23 4.16 2.84 11.88
N TRP A 24 5.39 2.50 12.26
CA TRP A 24 6.17 1.45 11.62
C TRP A 24 5.49 0.08 11.75
N VAL A 25 5.02 -0.29 12.95
CA VAL A 25 4.27 -1.52 13.19
C VAL A 25 3.02 -1.58 12.31
N LYS A 26 2.28 -0.48 12.20
CA LYS A 26 1.10 -0.38 11.33
C LYS A 26 1.48 -0.56 9.85
N ASN A 27 2.56 0.07 9.40
CA ASN A 27 3.00 -0.01 8.01
C ASN A 27 3.51 -1.41 7.65
N LEU A 28 4.30 -2.05 8.52
CA LEU A 28 4.73 -3.44 8.36
C LEU A 28 3.54 -4.40 8.30
N ARG A 29 2.54 -4.21 9.16
CA ARG A 29 1.30 -5.01 9.12
C ARG A 29 0.58 -4.86 7.78
N LYS A 30 0.43 -3.63 7.28
CA LYS A 30 -0.18 -3.37 5.98
C LYS A 30 0.62 -4.01 4.85
N LEU A 31 1.95 -3.88 4.88
CA LEU A 31 2.84 -4.45 3.88
C LEU A 31 2.71 -5.99 3.84
N LEU A 32 2.68 -6.64 5.00
CA LEU A 32 2.40 -8.07 5.11
C LEU A 32 1.02 -8.42 4.55
N MET A 33 -0.02 -7.65 4.87
CA MET A 33 -1.37 -7.88 4.33
C MET A 33 -1.47 -7.70 2.80
N LEU A 34 -0.55 -6.96 2.16
CA LEU A 34 -0.50 -6.85 0.70
C LEU A 34 0.11 -8.11 0.05
N SER A 35 0.99 -8.81 0.76
CA SER A 35 1.59 -10.06 0.28
C SER A 35 0.56 -11.19 0.20
N ALA A 36 0.69 -12.05 -0.81
CA ALA A 36 -0.29 -13.10 -1.08
C ALA A 36 -0.47 -14.11 0.07
N GLU A 37 0.55 -14.28 0.91
CA GLU A 37 0.57 -15.27 1.98
C GLU A 37 0.65 -14.65 3.39
N CYS A 38 0.52 -13.33 3.50
CA CYS A 38 0.82 -12.58 4.72
C CYS A 38 2.26 -12.83 5.22
N ARG A 39 3.20 -12.99 4.29
CA ARG A 39 4.61 -13.32 4.51
C ARG A 39 5.48 -12.54 3.54
N LEU A 40 6.58 -12.00 4.05
CA LEU A 40 7.60 -11.31 3.27
C LEU A 40 8.98 -11.75 3.77
N PRO A 41 9.90 -12.10 2.87
CA PRO A 41 11.31 -12.28 3.23
C PRO A 41 11.86 -11.00 3.88
N LEU A 42 12.74 -11.15 4.87
CA LEU A 42 13.38 -9.99 5.51
C LEU A 42 14.26 -9.24 4.52
N GLU A 43 14.83 -9.96 3.56
CA GLU A 43 15.62 -9.45 2.46
C GLU A 43 14.79 -8.47 1.62
N THR A 44 13.52 -8.79 1.33
CA THR A 44 12.61 -7.88 0.62
C THR A 44 12.40 -6.59 1.42
N ILE A 45 12.28 -6.69 2.75
CA ILE A 45 12.13 -5.51 3.62
C ILE A 45 13.43 -4.71 3.64
N ASP A 46 14.61 -5.34 3.65
CA ASP A 46 15.91 -4.66 3.60
C ASP A 46 16.01 -3.73 2.39
N PHE A 47 15.51 -4.15 1.22
CA PHE A 47 15.55 -3.32 0.01
C PHE A 47 14.67 -2.06 0.09
N VAL A 48 13.64 -2.05 0.94
CA VAL A 48 12.67 -0.95 1.03
C VAL A 48 12.63 -0.26 2.40
N HIS A 49 13.40 -0.72 3.39
CA HIS A 49 13.32 -0.24 4.78
C HIS A 49 13.54 1.28 4.89
N ALA A 50 14.51 1.81 4.15
CA ALA A 50 14.82 3.24 4.12
C ALA A 50 13.66 4.08 3.56
N GLU A 51 12.96 3.58 2.55
CA GLU A 51 11.80 4.22 1.93
C GLU A 51 10.57 4.16 2.85
N LEU A 52 10.41 3.06 3.60
CA LEU A 52 9.40 2.90 4.65
C LEU A 52 9.70 3.75 5.90
N GLY A 53 10.91 4.31 5.98
CA GLY A 53 11.36 5.10 7.13
C GLY A 53 11.63 4.27 8.37
N LEU A 54 11.93 2.97 8.20
CA LEU A 54 12.32 2.10 9.30
C LEU A 54 13.74 2.47 9.77
N PRO A 55 14.04 2.29 11.07
CA PRO A 55 15.37 2.51 11.60
C PRO A 55 16.35 1.49 11.02
N SER A 56 17.64 1.83 10.99
CA SER A 56 18.67 0.96 10.40
C SER A 56 18.83 -0.38 11.13
N ASP A 57 18.46 -0.41 12.42
CA ASP A 57 18.50 -1.57 13.30
C ASP A 57 17.13 -2.26 13.46
N TYR A 58 16.16 -1.98 12.57
CA TYR A 58 14.76 -2.44 12.72
C TYR A 58 14.61 -3.95 12.99
N LYS A 59 15.54 -4.77 12.51
CA LYS A 59 15.55 -6.22 12.76
C LYS A 59 15.71 -6.57 14.23
N GLU A 60 16.44 -5.76 14.97
CA GLU A 60 16.67 -5.93 16.41
C GLU A 60 15.70 -5.07 17.23
N SER A 61 15.42 -3.84 16.78
CA SER A 61 14.64 -2.87 17.54
C SER A 61 13.12 -3.03 17.37
N LEU A 62 12.65 -3.49 16.21
CA LEU A 62 11.24 -3.48 15.82
C LEU A 62 10.67 -4.90 15.59
N ILE A 63 11.40 -5.79 14.93
CA ILE A 63 10.90 -7.14 14.61
C ILE A 63 10.59 -7.96 15.87
N PRO A 64 11.40 -7.98 16.95
CA PRO A 64 11.06 -8.74 18.15
C PRO A 64 9.78 -8.23 18.81
N LYS A 65 9.60 -6.90 18.90
CA LYS A 65 8.37 -6.29 19.43
C LYS A 65 7.15 -6.58 18.56
N PHE A 66 7.33 -6.53 17.24
CA PHE A 66 6.30 -6.90 16.28
C PHE A 66 5.93 -8.38 16.42
N LEU A 67 6.93 -9.25 16.56
CA LEU A 67 6.74 -10.67 16.77
C LEU A 67 6.14 -10.96 18.14
N ASP A 68 6.49 -10.29 19.23
CA ASP A 68 5.86 -10.48 20.55
C ASP A 68 4.37 -10.10 20.49
N PHE A 69 4.08 -8.95 19.86
CA PHE A 69 2.71 -8.58 19.52
C PHE A 69 2.04 -9.67 18.68
N CYS A 70 2.78 -10.34 17.79
CA CYS A 70 2.35 -11.41 16.88
C CYS A 70 2.70 -12.85 17.34
N MET A 71 3.04 -13.13 18.60
CA MET A 71 3.43 -14.46 19.09
C MET A 71 2.68 -14.81 20.37
N GLY A 72 1.99 -13.84 20.99
CA GLY A 72 0.95 -14.12 21.99
C GLY A 72 -0.24 -14.94 21.47
N LEU A 73 -0.27 -15.26 20.18
CA LEU A 73 -1.19 -16.21 19.53
C LEU A 73 -0.35 -17.16 18.64
N ASN A 74 -0.85 -18.36 18.33
CA ASN A 74 -0.24 -19.26 17.34
C ASN A 74 -0.11 -18.53 15.97
N TRP A 75 1.01 -18.69 15.25
CA TRP A 75 1.22 -18.13 13.89
C TRP A 75 0.05 -18.35 12.93
N GLU A 76 -0.59 -19.53 12.97
CA GLU A 76 -1.80 -19.78 12.17
C GLU A 76 -2.99 -18.91 12.60
N PHE A 77 -3.13 -18.69 13.90
CA PHE A 77 -4.14 -17.81 14.47
C PHE A 77 -3.87 -16.35 14.09
N TRP A 78 -2.61 -15.93 13.99
CA TRP A 78 -2.24 -14.61 13.47
C TRP A 78 -2.58 -14.41 12.02
N ILE A 79 -2.22 -15.35 11.15
CA ILE A 79 -2.61 -15.30 9.74
C ILE A 79 -4.12 -15.25 9.61
N ARG A 80 -4.85 -16.07 10.40
CA ARG A 80 -6.32 -16.05 10.43
C ARG A 80 -6.86 -14.72 10.93
N ARG A 81 -6.31 -14.14 11.99
CA ARG A 81 -6.69 -12.82 12.51
C ARG A 81 -6.40 -11.70 11.52
N LEU A 82 -5.25 -11.73 10.83
CA LEU A 82 -4.91 -10.79 9.77
C LEU A 82 -5.90 -10.89 8.61
N ARG A 83 -6.25 -12.11 8.18
CA ARG A 83 -7.29 -12.34 7.16
C ARG A 83 -8.67 -11.87 7.62
N LEU A 84 -9.02 -12.02 8.89
CA LEU A 84 -10.30 -11.51 9.44
C LEU A 84 -10.30 -9.97 9.51
N LEU A 85 -9.20 -9.37 9.96
CA LEU A 85 -9.01 -7.92 9.97
C LEU A 85 -9.06 -7.34 8.55
N GLN A 86 -8.54 -8.08 7.57
CA GLN A 86 -8.63 -7.75 6.16
C GLN A 86 -10.10 -7.66 5.70
N SER A 87 -10.92 -8.67 6.01
CA SER A 87 -12.35 -8.68 5.66
C SER A 87 -13.16 -7.63 6.42
N ALA A 88 -12.87 -7.39 7.71
CA ALA A 88 -13.53 -6.35 8.49
C ALA A 88 -13.14 -4.93 8.01
N ARG A 89 -11.87 -4.76 7.60
CA ARG A 89 -11.40 -3.51 7.00
C ARG A 89 -12.00 -3.29 5.62
N GLU A 90 -12.19 -4.33 4.82
CA GLU A 90 -12.95 -4.26 3.56
C GLU A 90 -14.36 -3.73 3.80
N GLU A 91 -15.11 -4.28 4.76
CA GLU A 91 -16.45 -3.80 5.08
C GLU A 91 -16.46 -2.31 5.47
N ARG A 92 -15.45 -1.86 6.23
CA ARG A 92 -15.31 -0.44 6.61
C ARG A 92 -14.88 0.44 5.44
N TYR A 93 -13.92 0.02 4.63
CA TYR A 93 -13.47 0.75 3.43
C TYR A 93 -14.61 0.90 2.40
N MET A 94 -15.43 -0.14 2.24
CA MET A 94 -16.64 -0.07 1.40
C MET A 94 -17.63 0.95 1.98
N LYS A 95 -17.88 0.95 3.29
CA LYS A 95 -18.80 1.87 3.98
C LYS A 95 -18.33 3.33 3.95
N GLU A 96 -17.04 3.59 4.20
CA GLU A 96 -16.47 4.94 4.26
C GLU A 96 -16.51 5.63 2.89
N ARG A 97 -16.16 4.92 1.82
CA ARG A 97 -16.20 5.49 0.46
C ARG A 97 -17.60 5.64 -0.14
N THR A 98 -18.58 4.83 0.30
CA THR A 98 -19.99 5.07 -0.06
C THR A 98 -20.52 6.37 0.53
N LEU A 99 -20.05 6.76 1.73
CA LEU A 99 -20.43 8.02 2.37
C LEU A 99 -19.79 9.22 1.66
N ASP A 100 -18.50 9.12 1.29
CA ASP A 100 -17.78 10.19 0.57
C ASP A 100 -18.36 10.47 -0.83
N THR A 101 -18.90 9.45 -1.49
CA THR A 101 -19.48 9.59 -2.85
C THR A 101 -20.87 10.26 -2.83
N SER A 102 -21.58 10.23 -1.69
CA SER A 102 -22.91 10.86 -1.55
C SER A 102 -22.84 12.40 -1.36
N GLY A 103 -21.65 12.96 -1.11
CA GLY A 103 -21.50 14.35 -0.70
C GLY A 103 -21.29 15.38 -1.81
N ASN A 104 -21.12 14.99 -3.08
CA ASN A 104 -20.69 15.94 -4.10
C ASN A 104 -21.28 15.68 -5.50
N VAL A 105 -22.61 15.67 -5.59
CA VAL A 105 -23.34 15.65 -6.88
C VAL A 105 -23.99 17.01 -7.08
N ASN A 106 -23.20 18.04 -7.38
CA ASN A 106 -23.69 19.29 -7.95
C ASN A 106 -22.56 20.01 -8.72
N GLY A 107 -22.69 20.07 -10.05
CA GLY A 107 -22.13 21.17 -10.84
C GLY A 107 -20.99 20.85 -11.82
N HIS A 108 -21.38 20.66 -13.08
CA HIS A 108 -20.78 21.20 -14.31
C HIS A 108 -19.27 21.06 -14.60
N ASN A 109 -19.00 20.32 -15.69
CA ASN A 109 -18.11 20.67 -16.83
C ASN A 109 -16.75 21.28 -16.47
N SER A 110 -15.75 20.42 -16.23
CA SER A 110 -14.36 20.79 -16.51
C SER A 110 -13.56 19.57 -16.98
N LYS A 111 -12.60 19.80 -17.88
CA LYS A 111 -11.69 18.79 -18.45
C LYS A 111 -10.82 18.07 -17.40
N ASP A 112 -10.94 18.44 -16.14
CA ASP A 112 -10.24 17.91 -14.95
C ASP A 112 -11.17 17.12 -14.01
N GLU A 113 -12.42 16.84 -14.41
CA GLU A 113 -13.32 16.00 -13.62
C GLU A 113 -12.76 14.58 -13.52
N ASN A 114 -12.23 14.27 -12.34
CA ASN A 114 -11.90 12.90 -12.00
C ASN A 114 -13.17 12.05 -11.96
N PHE A 115 -13.04 10.81 -12.43
CA PHE A 115 -14.16 9.88 -12.52
C PHE A 115 -14.85 9.72 -11.16
N SER A 116 -16.18 9.82 -11.14
CA SER A 116 -16.96 9.67 -9.92
C SER A 116 -17.21 8.20 -9.59
N GLY A 117 -17.01 7.83 -8.33
CA GLY A 117 -17.30 6.50 -7.83
C GLY A 117 -16.45 6.12 -6.61
N PRO A 118 -16.93 5.21 -5.76
CA PRO A 118 -16.24 4.84 -4.53
C PRO A 118 -14.86 4.21 -4.79
N PHE A 119 -14.58 3.75 -6.01
CA PHE A 119 -13.30 3.12 -6.34
C PHE A 119 -12.53 3.80 -7.45
N ALA A 120 -12.88 5.04 -7.77
CA ALA A 120 -12.16 5.80 -8.76
C ALA A 120 -10.80 6.26 -8.22
N PHE A 121 -9.74 6.05 -8.99
CA PHE A 121 -8.43 6.64 -8.72
C PHE A 121 -8.39 8.07 -9.23
N HIS A 122 -7.75 8.95 -8.47
CA HIS A 122 -7.49 10.31 -8.91
C HIS A 122 -6.38 10.30 -9.97
N LEU A 123 -6.74 10.67 -11.19
CA LEU A 123 -5.86 10.72 -12.35
C LEU A 123 -5.48 12.17 -12.65
N LYS A 124 -4.23 12.33 -13.08
CA LYS A 124 -3.70 13.57 -13.65
C LYS A 124 -2.95 13.20 -14.91
N PHE A 125 -3.37 13.76 -16.04
CA PHE A 125 -2.69 13.53 -17.30
C PHE A 125 -1.48 14.45 -17.44
N PRO A 126 -0.35 13.98 -18.00
CA PRO A 126 0.79 14.83 -18.24
C PRO A 126 0.48 15.89 -19.29
N ALA A 127 1.14 17.04 -19.19
CA ALA A 127 0.97 18.13 -20.14
C ALA A 127 1.25 17.66 -21.58
N GLY A 128 0.32 17.91 -22.49
CA GLY A 128 0.42 17.50 -23.91
C GLY A 128 -0.16 16.11 -24.22
N PHE A 129 -0.55 15.31 -23.23
CA PHE A 129 -1.28 14.07 -23.47
C PHE A 129 -2.69 14.36 -23.99
N ARG A 130 -3.02 13.82 -25.17
CA ARG A 130 -4.33 14.00 -25.81
C ARG A 130 -5.00 12.63 -25.99
N PRO A 131 -5.72 12.13 -24.97
CA PRO A 131 -6.42 10.87 -25.09
C PRO A 131 -7.54 10.99 -26.14
N ASN A 132 -7.70 9.95 -26.95
CA ASN A 132 -8.85 9.86 -27.86
C ASN A 132 -10.12 9.47 -27.08
N MET A 133 -11.28 9.59 -27.73
CA MET A 133 -12.57 9.29 -27.08
C MET A 133 -12.68 7.83 -26.62
N SER A 134 -12.15 6.88 -27.41
CA SER A 134 -12.17 5.45 -27.07
C SER A 134 -11.40 5.17 -25.77
N TYR A 135 -10.23 5.78 -25.61
CA TYR A 135 -9.42 5.65 -24.41
C TYR A 135 -10.16 6.17 -23.18
N LEU A 136 -10.80 7.34 -23.29
CA LEU A 136 -11.56 7.92 -22.18
C LEU A 136 -12.75 7.03 -21.78
N GLN A 137 -13.43 6.42 -22.75
CA GLN A 137 -14.52 5.48 -22.49
C GLN A 137 -14.04 4.18 -21.82
N GLU A 138 -12.90 3.63 -22.25
CA GLU A 138 -12.30 2.46 -21.60
C GLU A 138 -11.83 2.79 -20.17
N LEU A 139 -11.25 3.97 -19.98
CA LEU A 139 -10.81 4.46 -18.70
C LEU A 139 -11.99 4.67 -17.75
N GLU A 140 -13.08 5.26 -18.22
CA GLU A 140 -14.31 5.42 -17.46
C GLU A 140 -14.89 4.05 -17.03
N LYS A 141 -14.97 3.10 -17.96
CA LYS A 141 -15.39 1.73 -17.66
C LYS A 141 -14.49 1.12 -16.59
N TRP A 142 -13.17 1.27 -16.71
CA TRP A 142 -12.20 0.77 -15.75
C TRP A 142 -12.35 1.42 -14.37
N GLN A 143 -12.58 2.73 -14.30
CA GLN A 143 -12.80 3.46 -13.06
C GLN A 143 -14.09 3.04 -12.34
N LYS A 144 -15.17 2.77 -13.09
CA LYS A 144 -16.45 2.30 -12.56
C LYS A 144 -16.48 0.82 -12.19
N MET A 145 -15.49 0.01 -12.61
CA MET A 145 -15.43 -1.40 -12.23
C MET A 145 -15.39 -1.58 -10.70
N GLU A 146 -15.96 -2.67 -10.20
CA GLU A 146 -15.79 -3.08 -8.81
C GLU A 146 -14.30 -3.19 -8.47
N PHE A 147 -13.92 -2.63 -7.32
CA PHE A 147 -12.55 -2.67 -6.87
C PHE A 147 -12.34 -3.80 -5.90
N PRO A 148 -11.57 -4.83 -6.28
CA PRO A 148 -11.06 -5.76 -5.31
C PRO A 148 -10.05 -5.01 -4.42
N SER A 149 -10.34 -4.96 -3.12
CA SER A 149 -9.43 -4.40 -2.11
C SER A 149 -8.00 -4.91 -2.33
N PRO A 150 -6.97 -4.05 -2.20
CA PRO A 150 -5.59 -4.45 -2.45
C PRO A 150 -5.11 -5.50 -1.44
N TYR A 151 -5.79 -5.59 -0.31
CA TYR A 151 -5.51 -6.59 0.71
C TYR A 151 -6.20 -7.94 0.43
N LEU A 152 -7.17 -8.02 -0.51
CA LEU A 152 -7.77 -9.30 -0.93
C LEU A 152 -6.71 -10.27 -1.40
N ASN A 153 -6.90 -11.54 -1.04
CA ASN A 153 -6.00 -12.61 -1.48
C ASN A 153 -5.97 -12.65 -3.00
N ALA A 154 -4.80 -12.34 -3.57
CA ALA A 154 -4.55 -12.28 -4.99
C ALA A 154 -4.79 -13.63 -5.70
N LYS A 155 -4.80 -14.76 -4.98
CA LYS A 155 -5.11 -16.09 -5.53
C LYS A 155 -6.55 -16.23 -6.03
N ARG A 156 -7.45 -15.31 -5.67
CA ARG A 156 -8.87 -15.35 -6.05
C ARG A 156 -9.14 -14.80 -7.45
N PHE A 157 -8.15 -14.15 -8.08
CA PHE A 157 -8.32 -13.50 -9.37
C PHE A 157 -7.44 -14.17 -10.41
N GLU A 158 -8.02 -14.50 -11.56
CA GLU A 158 -7.26 -14.92 -12.73
C GLU A 158 -6.50 -13.73 -13.31
N VAL A 159 -5.31 -13.98 -13.87
CA VAL A 159 -4.45 -12.92 -14.43
C VAL A 159 -5.12 -12.22 -15.62
N SER A 160 -6.00 -12.92 -16.33
CA SER A 160 -6.80 -12.43 -17.47
C SER A 160 -7.91 -11.46 -17.04
N ASP A 161 -8.37 -11.50 -15.78
CA ASP A 161 -9.47 -10.69 -15.28
C ASP A 161 -9.10 -9.20 -15.25
N PRO A 162 -9.87 -8.30 -15.90
CA PRO A 162 -9.69 -6.85 -15.75
C PRO A 162 -9.67 -6.37 -14.28
N LYS A 163 -10.39 -7.04 -13.37
CA LYS A 163 -10.35 -6.75 -11.93
C LYS A 163 -8.98 -7.04 -11.32
N ALA A 164 -8.25 -8.04 -11.81
CA ALA A 164 -6.88 -8.32 -11.37
C ALA A 164 -5.95 -7.14 -11.68
N ARG A 165 -6.06 -6.56 -12.89
CA ARG A 165 -5.31 -5.35 -13.27
C ARG A 165 -5.65 -4.16 -12.39
N LYS A 166 -6.94 -3.95 -12.09
CA LYS A 166 -7.37 -2.89 -11.15
C LYS A 166 -6.82 -3.11 -9.74
N ARG A 167 -6.78 -4.37 -9.27
CA ARG A 167 -6.15 -4.74 -7.99
C ARG A 167 -4.67 -4.39 -7.96
N VAL A 168 -3.92 -4.70 -9.00
CA VAL A 168 -2.48 -4.39 -9.10
C VAL A 168 -2.23 -2.90 -8.90
N VAL A 169 -3.02 -2.04 -9.55
CA VAL A 169 -2.93 -0.58 -9.34
C VAL A 169 -3.26 -0.21 -7.89
N GLY A 170 -4.26 -0.85 -7.28
CA GLY A 170 -4.58 -0.68 -5.86
C GLY A 170 -3.44 -1.09 -4.92
N VAL A 171 -2.76 -2.21 -5.20
CA VAL A 171 -1.61 -2.69 -4.41
C VAL A 171 -0.44 -1.72 -4.53
N LEU A 172 -0.14 -1.24 -5.74
CA LEU A 172 0.90 -0.23 -5.96
C LEU A 172 0.58 1.07 -5.24
N HIS A 173 -0.66 1.55 -5.36
CA HIS A 173 -1.11 2.76 -4.67
C HIS A 173 -0.93 2.62 -3.15
N GLU A 174 -1.36 1.49 -2.56
CA GLU A 174 -1.19 1.27 -1.13
C GLU A 174 0.29 1.13 -0.76
N LEU A 175 1.09 0.35 -1.49
CA LEU A 175 2.52 0.16 -1.24
C LEU A 175 3.26 1.51 -1.24
N LEU A 176 3.06 2.31 -2.28
CA LEU A 176 3.68 3.64 -2.37
C LEU A 176 3.21 4.53 -1.21
N SER A 177 1.94 4.45 -0.80
CA SER A 177 1.44 5.21 0.35
C SER A 177 2.09 4.87 1.69
N LEU A 178 2.75 3.70 1.81
CA LEU A 178 3.52 3.32 3.00
C LEU A 178 4.92 3.94 3.02
N THR A 179 5.42 4.38 1.87
CA THR A 179 6.75 5.01 1.76
C THR A 179 6.68 6.50 2.08
N LYS A 180 7.75 7.06 2.67
CA LYS A 180 7.83 8.47 3.06
C LYS A 180 7.57 9.42 1.90
N GLU A 181 8.15 9.12 0.74
CA GLU A 181 8.12 9.98 -0.45
C GLU A 181 7.12 9.51 -1.52
N LYS A 182 6.32 8.48 -1.23
CA LYS A 182 5.36 7.87 -2.19
C LYS A 182 6.00 7.40 -3.50
N ARG A 183 7.23 6.88 -3.41
CA ARG A 183 8.03 6.42 -4.55
C ARG A 183 8.81 5.16 -4.20
N LEU A 184 9.11 4.37 -5.23
CA LEU A 184 10.04 3.26 -5.20
C LEU A 184 10.77 3.20 -6.54
N THR A 185 12.00 2.69 -6.52
CA THR A 185 12.76 2.40 -7.75
C THR A 185 12.20 1.14 -8.43
N SER A 186 12.48 0.97 -9.74
CA SER A 186 12.12 -0.28 -10.46
C SER A 186 12.70 -1.50 -9.76
N ALA A 187 13.98 -1.45 -9.36
CA ALA A 187 14.64 -2.57 -8.69
C ALA A 187 13.94 -2.98 -7.39
N GLN A 188 13.49 -2.01 -6.58
CA GLN A 188 12.74 -2.28 -5.35
C GLN A 188 11.37 -2.93 -5.63
N LEU A 189 10.69 -2.48 -6.69
CA LEU A 189 9.42 -3.09 -7.12
C LEU A 189 9.63 -4.50 -7.67
N ASP A 190 10.71 -4.73 -8.43
CA ASP A 190 11.03 -6.03 -9.02
C ASP A 190 11.35 -7.08 -7.95
N VAL A 191 12.09 -6.70 -6.90
CA VAL A 191 12.35 -7.58 -5.74
C VAL A 191 11.07 -7.95 -5.01
N SER A 192 10.09 -7.05 -4.97
CA SER A 192 8.81 -7.27 -4.27
C SER A 192 7.72 -7.89 -5.15
N HIS A 193 7.98 -8.07 -6.46
CA HIS A 193 6.91 -8.35 -7.41
C HIS A 193 6.27 -9.73 -7.19
N SER A 194 7.06 -10.72 -6.78
CA SER A 194 6.59 -12.11 -6.67
C SER A 194 5.66 -12.29 -5.47
N GLU A 195 5.99 -11.63 -4.36
CA GLU A 195 5.30 -11.67 -3.07
C GLU A 195 4.00 -10.87 -3.13
N LEU A 196 4.03 -9.72 -3.82
CA LEU A 196 2.89 -8.82 -4.01
C LEU A 196 2.02 -9.20 -5.23
N ARG A 197 2.48 -10.17 -6.04
CA ARG A 197 1.89 -10.56 -7.33
C ARG A 197 1.71 -9.40 -8.29
N LEU A 198 2.74 -8.57 -8.38
CA LEU A 198 2.83 -7.54 -9.39
C LEU A 198 3.31 -8.18 -10.71
N PRO A 199 2.92 -7.66 -11.88
CA PRO A 199 3.49 -8.08 -13.16
C PRO A 199 5.02 -7.91 -13.16
N ALA A 200 5.74 -8.85 -13.77
CA ALA A 200 7.21 -8.83 -13.86
C ALA A 200 7.78 -7.64 -14.68
N ARG A 201 6.93 -6.86 -15.35
CA ARG A 201 7.27 -5.61 -16.02
C ARG A 201 6.18 -4.58 -15.72
N LEU A 202 6.45 -3.69 -14.77
CA LEU A 202 5.56 -2.57 -14.46
C LEU A 202 5.82 -1.37 -15.36
N CYS A 203 7.08 -1.17 -15.76
CA CYS A 203 7.48 -0.16 -16.72
C CYS A 203 7.57 -0.84 -18.10
N CYS A 204 6.55 -0.68 -18.93
CA CYS A 204 6.75 -0.83 -20.37
C CYS A 204 7.64 0.33 -20.82
N ALA A 205 8.80 0.00 -21.40
CA ALA A 205 9.62 0.95 -22.16
C ALA A 205 8.90 1.36 -23.45
#